data_AF-A0A5K1D5S6-F1
#
_entry.id   AF-A0A5K1D5S6-F1
#
_cell.length_a   1.000
_cell.length_b   1.000
_cell.length_c   1.000
_cell.angle_alpha   90.00
_cell.angle_beta   90.00
_cell.angle_gamma   90.00
#
_symmetry.space_group_name_H-M   'P 1'
#
loop_
_entity.id
_entity.type
_entity.pdbx_description
1 polymer ?
#
loop_
_entity_poly.entity_id
_entity_poly.type
_entity_poly.pdbx_seq_one_letter_code
_entity_poly.pdbx_strand_id
1 'polypeptide(L)'
;RESSEGKLSSISLYMRERACASEEEAIRQIRSIIDESRQELLGLVVKNSGSEVPRACKDLFWKMCRILHLFYANCDGFTSPKEMMGAIYAVIHAPLDLSSA
;
A
#
# COMPACT_ATOMS: atom_id res chain seq x y z
N ARG A 1 -13.18 -3.42 12.24
CA ARG A 1 -14.38 -2.88 11.57
C ARG A 1 -15.00 -3.93 10.66
N GLU A 2 -14.34 -4.33 9.58
CA GLU A 2 -14.94 -5.29 8.63
C GLU A 2 -15.17 -6.67 9.26
N SER A 3 -14.30 -7.08 10.18
CA SER A 3 -14.49 -8.29 11.00
C SER A 3 -15.76 -8.24 11.87
N SER A 4 -16.11 -7.09 12.45
CA SER A 4 -17.36 -6.95 13.22
C SER A 4 -18.61 -6.98 12.35
N GLU A 5 -18.47 -6.76 11.04
CA GLU A 5 -19.52 -6.93 10.04
C GLU A 5 -19.57 -8.38 9.49
N GLY A 6 -18.72 -9.29 10.00
CA GLY A 6 -18.64 -10.67 9.54
C GLY A 6 -17.92 -10.85 8.19
N LYS A 7 -17.22 -9.83 7.69
CA LYS A 7 -16.48 -9.90 6.42
C LYS A 7 -15.15 -10.62 6.61
N LEU A 8 -14.84 -11.51 5.66
CA LEU A 8 -13.55 -12.21 5.59
C LEU A 8 -12.46 -11.26 5.06
N SER A 9 -11.35 -11.16 5.80
CA SER A 9 -10.11 -10.50 5.41
C SER A 9 -8.99 -11.52 5.15
N SER A 10 -7.91 -11.09 4.48
CA SER A 10 -6.70 -11.91 4.30
C SER A 10 -6.12 -12.41 5.63
N ILE A 11 -6.21 -11.61 6.69
CA ILE A 11 -5.82 -11.98 8.05
C ILE A 11 -6.67 -13.15 8.56
N SER A 12 -8.00 -13.02 8.48
CA SER A 12 -8.92 -14.07 8.96
C SER A 12 -8.82 -15.36 8.14
N LEU A 13 -8.56 -15.26 6.83
CA LEU A 13 -8.32 -16.40 5.96
C LEU A 13 -7.03 -17.13 6.35
N TYR A 14 -5.95 -16.38 6.56
CA TYR A 14 -4.67 -16.93 6.99
C TYR A 14 -4.79 -17.68 8.32
N MET A 15 -5.46 -17.09 9.31
CA MET A 15 -5.70 -17.72 10.62
C MET A 15 -6.57 -18.97 10.52
N ARG A 16 -7.54 -19.00 9.60
CA ARG A 16 -8.41 -20.16 9.38
C ARG A 16 -7.66 -21.32 8.72
N GLU A 17 -6.81 -21.03 7.74
CA GLU A 17 -6.01 -22.05 7.05
C GLU A 17 -4.89 -22.60 7.94
N ARG A 18 -4.31 -21.74 8.78
CA ARG A 18 -3.29 -22.12 9.77
C ARG A 18 -3.92 -22.17 11.16
N ALA A 19 -4.64 -23.26 11.43
CA ALA A 19 -5.15 -23.54 12.76
C ALA A 19 -4.02 -23.35 13.79
N CYS A 20 -4.20 -22.39 14.73
CA CYS A 20 -3.24 -21.91 15.74
C CYS A 20 -2.35 -20.69 15.41
N ALA A 21 -2.49 -20.03 14.26
CA ALA A 21 -1.83 -18.73 14.05
C ALA A 21 -2.51 -17.61 14.87
N SER A 22 -1.72 -16.80 15.58
CA SER A 22 -2.23 -15.58 16.24
C SER A 22 -2.53 -14.49 15.22
N GLU A 23 -3.34 -13.51 15.59
CA GLU A 23 -3.65 -12.36 14.73
C GLU A 23 -2.36 -11.58 14.38
N GLU A 24 -1.45 -11.41 15.33
CA GLU A 24 -0.17 -10.74 15.12
C GLU A 24 0.72 -11.49 14.13
N GLU A 25 0.72 -12.83 14.19
CA GLU A 25 1.47 -13.66 13.24
C GLU A 25 0.87 -13.54 11.84
N ALA A 26 -0.45 -13.57 11.71
CA ALA A 26 -1.13 -13.36 10.45
C ALA A 26 -0.82 -11.97 9.87
N ILE A 27 -0.83 -10.91 10.70
CA ILE A 27 -0.47 -9.55 10.28
C ILE A 27 0.98 -9.49 9.80
N ARG A 28 1.92 -10.09 10.53
CA ARG A 28 3.34 -10.14 10.11
C ARG A 28 3.49 -10.84 8.77
N GLN A 29 2.86 -11.99 8.60
CA GLN A 29 2.96 -12.75 7.35
C GLN A 29 2.35 -12.00 6.16
N ILE A 30 1.16 -11.41 6.33
CA ILE A 30 0.53 -10.62 5.27
C ILE A 30 1.37 -9.38 4.92
N ARG A 31 2.00 -8.73 5.91
CA ARG A 31 2.95 -7.63 5.65
C ARG A 31 4.16 -8.08 4.84
N SER A 32 4.77 -9.22 5.17
CA SER A 32 5.88 -9.79 4.39
C SER A 32 5.48 -10.00 2.93
N ILE A 33 4.31 -10.61 2.70
CA ILE A 33 3.78 -10.85 1.35
C ILE A 33 3.57 -9.55 0.58
N ILE A 34 3.03 -8.51 1.24
CA ILE A 34 2.84 -7.19 0.63
C ILE A 34 4.19 -6.58 0.25
N ASP A 35 5.19 -6.64 1.12
CA ASP A 35 6.50 -6.06 0.86
C ASP A 35 7.24 -6.79 -0.27
N GLU A 36 7.23 -8.13 -0.26
CA GLU A 36 7.78 -8.96 -1.33
C GLU A 36 7.10 -8.67 -2.67
N SER A 37 5.77 -8.63 -2.70
CA SER A 37 4.98 -8.33 -3.91
C SER A 37 5.30 -6.94 -4.46
N ARG A 38 5.52 -5.94 -3.60
CA ARG A 38 5.88 -4.58 -4.00
C ARG A 38 7.29 -4.50 -4.59
N GLN A 39 8.24 -5.26 -4.05
CA GLN A 39 9.59 -5.35 -4.60
C GLN A 39 9.58 -6.01 -5.98
N GLU A 40 8.85 -7.11 -6.14
CA GLU A 40 8.68 -7.78 -7.44
C GLU A 40 8.03 -6.84 -8.47
N LEU A 41 6.95 -6.16 -8.06
CA LEU A 41 6.27 -5.18 -8.90
C LEU A 41 7.21 -4.06 -9.34
N LEU A 42 8.04 -3.52 -8.45
CA LEU A 42 9.02 -2.49 -8.79
C LEU A 42 9.99 -3.00 -9.86
N GLY A 43 10.46 -4.25 -9.73
CA GLY A 43 11.29 -4.90 -10.75
C GLY A 43 10.64 -4.92 -12.14
N LEU A 44 9.34 -5.25 -12.21
CA LEU A 44 8.57 -5.25 -13.47
C LEU A 44 8.37 -3.84 -14.04
N VAL A 45 8.18 -2.85 -13.17
CA VAL A 45 7.99 -1.43 -13.53
C VAL A 45 9.27 -0.84 -14.13
N VAL A 46 10.44 -1.12 -13.54
CA VAL A 46 11.72 -0.57 -14.02
C VAL A 46 12.26 -1.29 -15.26
N LYS A 47 11.81 -2.53 -15.51
CA LYS A 47 12.22 -3.31 -16.68
C LYS A 47 11.65 -2.71 -17.97
N ASN A 48 12.48 -1.99 -18.73
CA ASN A 48 12.08 -1.38 -19.99
C ASN A 48 12.22 -2.32 -21.21
N SER A 49 13.21 -3.22 -21.20
CA SER A 49 13.43 -4.17 -22.29
C SER A 49 12.61 -5.45 -22.14
N GLY A 50 12.09 -5.97 -23.26
CA GLY A 50 11.35 -7.23 -23.29
C GLY A 50 9.99 -7.18 -22.59
N SER A 51 9.38 -6.00 -22.47
CA SER A 51 8.05 -5.83 -21.91
C SER A 51 7.11 -5.25 -22.95
N GLU A 52 5.96 -5.90 -23.12
CA GLU A 52 4.90 -5.46 -24.03
C GLU A 52 4.02 -4.35 -23.42
N VAL A 53 4.15 -4.12 -22.11
CA VAL A 53 3.35 -3.14 -21.38
C VAL A 53 3.93 -1.73 -21.59
N PRO A 54 3.15 -0.76 -22.09
CA PRO A 54 3.63 0.61 -22.27
C PRO A 54 4.13 1.25 -20.98
N ARG A 55 5.16 2.08 -21.07
CA ARG A 55 5.77 2.75 -19.91
C ARG A 55 4.74 3.55 -19.09
N ALA A 56 3.85 4.27 -19.76
CA ALA A 56 2.81 5.05 -19.09
C ALA A 56 1.87 4.17 -18.24
N CYS A 57 1.54 2.96 -18.69
CA CYS A 57 0.71 2.02 -17.94
C CYS A 57 1.44 1.52 -16.68
N LYS A 58 2.73 1.22 -16.80
CA LYS A 58 3.58 0.84 -15.66
C LYS A 58 3.66 1.95 -14.62
N ASP A 59 3.90 3.18 -15.07
CA ASP A 59 3.98 4.33 -14.19
C ASP A 59 2.66 4.60 -13.46
N LEU A 60 1.52 4.46 -14.16
CA LEU A 60 0.19 4.59 -13.54
C LEU A 60 -0.01 3.53 -12.45
N PHE A 61 0.25 2.25 -12.76
CA PHE A 61 0.07 1.16 -11.81
C PHE A 61 1.00 1.32 -10.59
N TRP A 62 2.25 1.71 -10.83
CA TRP A 62 3.20 1.99 -9.75
C TRP A 62 2.76 3.16 -8.86
N LYS A 63 2.24 4.25 -9.45
CA LYS A 63 1.68 5.37 -8.69
C LYS A 63 0.50 4.91 -7.82
N MET A 64 -0.40 4.09 -8.36
CA MET A 64 -1.53 3.54 -7.60
C MET A 64 -1.07 2.67 -6.42
N CYS A 65 -0.09 1.79 -6.63
CA CYS A 65 0.50 1.00 -5.56
C CYS A 65 1.10 1.88 -4.44
N ARG A 66 1.81 2.95 -4.81
CA ARG A 66 2.38 3.90 -3.84
C ARG A 66 1.30 4.67 -3.07
N ILE A 67 0.25 5.12 -3.75
CA ILE A 67 -0.88 5.82 -3.13
C ILE A 67 -1.55 4.90 -2.10
N LEU A 68 -1.91 3.67 -2.47
CA LEU A 68 -2.55 2.73 -1.55
C LEU A 68 -1.65 2.38 -0.36
N HIS A 69 -0.34 2.20 -0.59
CA HIS A 69 0.59 1.96 0.50
C HIS A 69 0.64 3.13 1.49
N LEU A 70 0.73 4.38 1.00
CA LEU A 70 0.66 5.57 1.85
C LEU A 70 -0.66 5.65 2.62
N PHE A 71 -1.75 5.29 1.95
CA PHE A 71 -3.10 5.35 2.51
C PHE A 71 -3.33 4.39 3.67
N TYR A 72 -2.66 3.23 3.67
CA TYR A 72 -2.84 2.17 4.66
C TYR A 72 -1.57 1.88 5.50
N ALA A 73 -0.55 2.75 5.45
CA ALA A 73 0.73 2.51 6.12
C ALA A 73 0.60 2.43 7.65
N ASN A 74 -0.15 3.36 8.25
CA ASN A 74 -0.28 3.50 9.70
C ASN A 74 -1.70 3.24 10.20
N CYS A 75 -2.71 3.63 9.42
CA CYS A 75 -4.12 3.49 9.79
C CYS A 75 -5.00 3.26 8.56
N ASP A 76 -6.29 3.04 8.79
CA ASP A 76 -7.29 3.07 7.71
C ASP A 76 -7.46 4.51 7.22
N GLY A 77 -6.63 4.92 6.24
CA GLY A 77 -6.70 6.25 5.65
C GLY A 77 -8.01 6.54 4.92
N PHE A 78 -8.85 5.54 4.66
CA PHE A 78 -10.15 5.71 4.00
C PHE A 78 -11.18 6.29 4.96
N THR A 79 -11.24 5.71 6.16
CA THR A 79 -12.22 6.12 7.18
C THR A 79 -11.62 7.07 8.22
N SER A 80 -10.29 7.16 8.31
CA SER A 80 -9.56 8.07 9.21
C SER A 80 -8.42 8.78 8.48
N PRO A 81 -8.71 9.84 7.71
CA PRO A 81 -7.72 10.49 6.85
C PRO A 81 -6.76 11.41 7.61
N LYS A 82 -6.62 11.30 8.95
CA LYS A 82 -5.84 12.27 9.76
C LYS A 82 -4.43 12.48 9.23
N GLU A 83 -3.71 11.40 8.95
CA GLU A 83 -2.35 11.48 8.41
C GLU A 83 -2.33 11.83 6.91
N MET A 84 -3.30 11.33 6.15
CA MET A 84 -3.43 11.64 4.72
C MET A 84 -3.66 13.14 4.47
N MET A 85 -4.43 13.81 5.35
CA MET A 85 -4.67 15.25 5.26
C MET A 85 -3.38 16.05 5.38
N GLY A 86 -2.43 15.60 6.21
CA GLY A 86 -1.11 16.23 6.30
C GLY A 86 -0.33 16.14 4.99
N ALA A 87 -0.32 14.95 4.37
CA ALA A 87 0.31 14.75 3.07
C ALA A 87 -0.36 15.57 1.96
N ILE A 88 -1.70 15.64 1.94
CA ILE A 88 -2.46 16.46 1.01
C ILE A 88 -2.11 17.94 1.18
N TYR A 89 -2.09 18.44 2.42
CA TYR A 89 -1.75 19.83 2.69
C TYR A 89 -0.34 20.17 2.19
N ALA A 90 0.64 19.31 2.47
CA ALA A 90 2.02 19.51 2.05
C ALA A 90 2.19 19.54 0.52
N VAL A 91 1.34 18.84 -0.24
CA VAL A 91 1.46 18.75 -1.70
C VAL A 91 0.62 19.78 -2.44
N ILE A 92 -0.59 20.08 -1.95
CA ILE A 92 -1.56 20.94 -2.65
C ILE A 92 -1.55 22.38 -2.12
N HIS A 93 -1.35 22.56 -0.81
CA HIS A 93 -1.55 23.85 -0.15
C HIS A 93 -0.25 24.53 0.29
N ALA A 94 0.78 23.76 0.66
CA ALA A 94 2.06 24.31 1.07
C ALA A 94 2.89 24.72 -0.16
N PRO A 95 3.26 26.00 -0.31
CA PRO A 95 4.15 26.42 -1.37
C PRO A 95 5.56 25.85 -1.13
N LEU A 96 6.27 25.57 -2.22
CA LEU A 96 7.68 25.19 -2.14
C LEU A 96 8.51 26.40 -1.75
N ASP A 97 9.32 26.25 -0.70
CA ASP A 97 10.31 27.26 -0.35
C ASP A 97 11.51 27.15 -1.31
N LEU A 98 11.72 28.18 -2.12
CA LEU A 98 12.81 28.27 -3.09
C LEU A 98 13.99 29.10 -2.55
N SER A 99 13.92 29.61 -1.33
CA SER A 99 14.94 30.49 -0.74
C SER A 99 16.24 29.77 -0.37
N SER A 100 16.24 28.43 -0.37
CA SER A 100 17.39 27.58 -0.07
C SER A 100 17.88 26.73 -1.25
N ALA A 101 17.48 27.05 -2.49
CA ALA A 101 17.83 26.31 -3.71
C ALA A 101 18.96 26.98 -4.50
#